data_AF-A0A7K0FIB0-F1
#
_entry.id   AF-A0A7K0FIB0-F1
#
_cell.length_a   1.000
_cell.length_b   1.000
_cell.length_c   1.000
_cell.angle_alpha   90.00
_cell.angle_beta   90.00
_cell.angle_gamma   90.00
#
_symmetry.space_group_name_H-M   'P 1'
#
loop_
_entity.id
_entity.type
_entity.pdbx_description
1 polymer ?
#
loop_
_entity_poly.entity_id
_entity_poly.type
_entity_poly.pdbx_seq_one_letter_code
_entity_poly.pdbx_strand_id
1 'polypeptide(L)'
;MEFIKKSYYYFFYRIYRSIEYTSELSGGKFLTEYKAGLVMLALETWGLFSLANYYTVYEKISTELSISMPIVYVPAVIVYAFNYLTIHYKDRWKQYNTEFANYSKKKNRIGGWIVFGIILLIISNLIFSFYLMGEVDWSKYR
;
A
#
# COMPACT_ATOMS: atom_id res chain seq x y z
N MET A 1 -4.88 -20.60 0.44
CA MET A 1 -4.79 -19.32 1.19
C MET A 1 -3.37 -18.98 1.65
N GLU A 2 -2.48 -19.96 1.86
CA GLU A 2 -1.08 -19.70 2.30
C GLU A 2 -0.25 -18.85 1.32
N PHE A 3 -0.42 -19.04 0.01
CA PHE A 3 0.33 -18.28 -0.99
C PHE A 3 0.07 -16.77 -0.90
N ILE A 4 -1.19 -16.34 -0.84
CA ILE A 4 -1.57 -14.92 -0.75
C ILE A 4 -0.99 -14.30 0.53
N LYS A 5 -1.17 -14.98 1.66
CA LYS A 5 -0.62 -14.55 2.96
C LYS A 5 0.90 -14.39 2.91
N LYS A 6 1.61 -15.39 2.34
CA LYS A 6 3.06 -15.38 2.22
C LYS A 6 3.55 -14.28 1.28
N SER A 7 2.84 -14.04 0.17
CA SER A 7 3.14 -12.95 -0.77
C SER A 7 2.92 -11.58 -0.13
N TYR A 8 1.85 -11.39 0.64
CA TYR A 8 1.59 -10.19 1.42
C TYR A 8 2.72 -9.92 2.43
N TYR A 9 3.11 -10.93 3.21
CA TYR A 9 4.22 -10.79 4.15
C TYR A 9 5.57 -10.60 3.48
N TYR A 10 5.81 -11.22 2.32
CA TYR A 10 7.02 -10.98 1.55
C TYR A 10 7.07 -9.55 1.02
N PHE A 11 5.94 -9.02 0.53
CA PHE A 11 5.81 -7.63 0.11
C PHE A 11 6.14 -6.67 1.26
N PHE A 12 5.52 -6.88 2.43
CA PHE A 12 5.83 -6.11 3.64
C PHE A 12 7.31 -6.25 4.06
N TYR A 13 7.85 -7.46 4.08
CA TYR A 13 9.25 -7.72 4.42
C TYR A 13 10.22 -6.93 3.53
N ARG A 14 9.94 -6.84 2.22
CA ARG A 14 10.79 -6.08 1.29
C ARG A 14 10.74 -4.58 1.57
N ILE A 15 9.57 -4.03 1.91
CA ILE A 15 9.43 -2.63 2.35
C ILE A 15 10.20 -2.42 3.66
N TYR A 16 9.98 -3.29 4.65
CA TYR A 16 10.66 -3.24 5.94
C TYR A 16 12.18 -3.24 5.79
N ARG A 17 12.75 -4.16 5.00
CA ARG A 17 14.20 -4.24 4.76
C ARG A 17 14.74 -3.01 4.04
N SER A 18 13.98 -2.43 3.11
CA SER A 18 14.36 -1.20 2.42
C SER A 18 14.44 -0.03 3.39
N ILE A 19 13.43 0.10 4.27
CA ILE A 19 13.39 1.15 5.29
C ILE A 19 14.45 0.92 6.37
N GLU A 20 14.72 -0.33 6.75
CA GLU A 20 15.79 -0.65 7.69
C GLU A 20 17.14 -0.18 7.14
N TYR A 21 17.43 -0.52 5.88
CA TYR A 21 18.66 -0.11 5.21
C TYR A 21 18.81 1.41 5.13
N THR A 22 17.76 2.13 4.75
CA THR A 22 17.82 3.60 4.67
C THR A 22 17.86 4.26 6.05
N SER A 23 17.21 3.68 7.06
CA SER A 23 17.23 4.18 8.45
C SER A 23 18.60 3.97 9.12
N GLU A 24 19.27 2.85 8.84
CA GLU A 24 20.67 2.63 9.25
C GLU A 24 21.59 3.74 8.73
N LEU A 25 21.39 4.16 7.47
CA LEU A 25 22.20 5.19 6.82
C LEU A 25 21.92 6.62 7.32
N SER A 26 20.78 6.88 7.97
CA SER A 26 20.25 8.24 8.21
C SER A 26 20.05 8.62 9.68
N GLY A 27 20.48 7.79 10.64
CA GLY A 27 20.47 8.17 12.06
C GLY A 27 19.83 7.17 13.03
N GLY A 28 19.52 5.94 12.58
CA GLY A 28 19.23 4.82 13.48
C GLY A 28 17.95 4.03 13.16
N LYS A 29 17.92 2.77 13.60
CA LYS A 29 16.87 1.76 13.34
C LYS A 29 15.55 1.95 14.11
N PHE A 30 15.22 3.18 14.51
CA PHE A 30 14.05 3.40 15.36
C PHE A 30 12.76 3.29 14.54
N LEU A 31 11.78 2.55 15.09
CA LEU A 31 10.42 2.42 14.58
C LEU A 31 10.31 1.94 13.12
N THR A 32 11.30 1.18 12.62
CA THR A 32 11.32 0.67 11.24
C THR A 32 10.05 -0.11 10.87
N GLU A 33 9.53 -0.91 11.80
CA GLU A 33 8.28 -1.67 11.59
C GLU A 33 7.07 -0.74 11.39
N TYR A 34 6.93 0.29 12.21
CA TYR A 34 5.83 1.27 12.09
C TYR A 34 5.96 2.09 10.80
N LYS A 35 7.19 2.50 10.42
CA LYS A 35 7.44 3.18 9.14
C LYS A 35 7.04 2.30 7.96
N ALA A 36 7.36 1.01 7.99
CA ALA A 36 6.95 0.05 6.97
C ALA A 36 5.43 -0.15 6.93
N GLY A 37 4.79 -0.22 8.11
CA GLY A 37 3.33 -0.30 8.23
C GLY A 37 2.63 0.92 7.64
N LEU A 38 3.18 2.13 7.87
CA LEU A 38 2.67 3.36 7.25
C LEU A 38 2.76 3.34 5.73
N VAL A 39 3.86 2.79 5.17
CA VAL A 39 3.98 2.62 3.71
C VAL A 39 2.94 1.64 3.18
N MET A 40 2.69 0.52 3.86
CA MET A 40 1.60 -0.40 3.49
C MET A 40 0.24 0.30 3.48
N LEU A 41 -0.09 1.00 4.57
CA LEU A 41 -1.33 1.76 4.69
C LEU A 41 -1.48 2.77 3.56
N ALA A 42 -0.43 3.51 3.22
CA ALA A 42 -0.44 4.47 2.12
C ALA A 42 -0.70 3.79 0.77
N LEU A 43 0.00 2.69 0.46
CA LEU A 43 -0.16 1.97 -0.80
C LEU A 43 -1.57 1.37 -0.97
N GLU A 44 -2.11 0.76 0.09
CA GLU A 44 -3.47 0.21 0.08
C GLU A 44 -4.52 1.32 -0.07
N THR A 45 -4.32 2.44 0.65
CA THR A 45 -5.18 3.62 0.56
C THR A 45 -5.16 4.23 -0.83
N TRP A 46 -3.98 4.38 -1.44
CA TRP A 46 -3.84 4.85 -2.83
C TRP A 46 -4.56 3.95 -3.82
N GLY A 47 -4.46 2.63 -3.67
CA GLY A 47 -5.22 1.70 -4.50
C GLY A 47 -6.74 1.91 -4.40
N LEU A 48 -7.27 2.09 -3.18
CA LEU A 48 -8.69 2.39 -2.97
C LEU A 48 -9.10 3.75 -3.54
N PHE A 49 -8.28 4.79 -3.36
CA PHE A 49 -8.53 6.11 -3.92
C PHE A 49 -8.57 6.08 -5.45
N SER A 50 -7.66 5.35 -6.10
CA SER A 50 -7.70 5.18 -7.55
C SER A 50 -9.01 4.56 -8.02
N LEU A 51 -9.50 3.52 -7.34
CA LEU A 51 -10.78 2.89 -7.66
C LEU A 51 -11.96 3.85 -7.48
N ALA A 52 -11.97 4.63 -6.41
CA ALA A 52 -12.98 5.65 -6.17
C ALA A 52 -12.98 6.73 -7.28
N ASN A 53 -11.79 7.18 -7.70
CA ASN A 53 -11.62 8.13 -8.81
C ASN A 53 -12.17 7.54 -10.12
N TYR A 54 -11.85 6.28 -10.45
CA TYR A 54 -12.38 5.64 -11.64
C TYR A 54 -13.91 5.49 -11.62
N TYR A 55 -14.47 5.12 -10.48
CA TYR A 55 -15.93 5.04 -10.30
C TYR A 55 -16.58 6.41 -10.54
N THR A 56 -16.02 7.47 -9.96
CA THR A 56 -16.47 8.86 -10.11
C THR A 56 -16.42 9.31 -11.58
N VAL A 57 -15.33 9.00 -12.28
CA VAL A 57 -15.15 9.33 -13.71
C VAL A 57 -16.12 8.55 -14.60
N TYR A 58 -16.40 7.29 -14.28
CA TYR A 58 -17.30 6.42 -15.04
C TYR A 58 -18.76 6.85 -14.89
N GLU A 59 -19.22 7.05 -13.66
CA GLU A 59 -20.61 7.43 -13.35
C GLU A 59 -20.90 8.92 -13.56
N LYS A 60 -19.86 9.74 -13.78
CA LYS A 60 -19.95 11.20 -13.90
C LYS A 60 -20.61 11.87 -12.70
N ILE A 61 -20.39 11.32 -11.50
CA ILE A 61 -20.92 11.89 -10.26
C ILE A 61 -19.90 12.87 -9.70
N SER A 62 -20.26 14.13 -9.51
CA SER A 62 -19.41 15.07 -8.79
C SER A 62 -19.45 14.74 -7.29
N THR A 63 -18.40 14.08 -6.78
CA THR A 63 -18.31 13.70 -5.37
C THR A 63 -17.34 14.61 -4.64
N GLU A 64 -17.85 15.50 -3.78
CA GLU A 64 -17.01 16.25 -2.86
C GLU A 64 -16.62 15.33 -1.69
N LEU A 65 -15.46 14.70 -1.75
CA LEU A 65 -14.97 13.82 -0.68
C LEU A 65 -14.54 14.63 0.55
N SER A 66 -15.21 14.40 1.68
CA SER A 66 -14.85 14.91 3.00
C SER A 66 -14.47 13.75 3.92
N ILE A 67 -13.49 13.97 4.80
CA ILE A 67 -13.01 13.00 5.79
C ILE A 67 -14.15 12.54 6.72
N SER A 68 -15.16 13.39 6.96
CA SER A 68 -16.32 13.06 7.79
C SER A 68 -17.33 12.12 7.13
N MET A 69 -17.19 11.84 5.82
CA MET A 69 -18.15 10.98 5.14
C MET A 69 -17.85 9.48 5.38
N PRO A 70 -18.88 8.66 5.66
CA PRO A 70 -18.73 7.22 5.88
C PRO A 70 -18.00 6.51 4.74
N ILE A 71 -18.24 6.92 3.50
CA ILE A 71 -17.58 6.34 2.32
C ILE A 71 -16.04 6.56 2.34
N VAL A 72 -15.54 7.51 3.11
CA VAL A 72 -14.10 7.79 3.28
C VAL A 72 -13.55 7.10 4.52
N TYR A 73 -14.14 7.34 5.69
CA TYR A 73 -13.55 6.84 6.94
C TYR A 73 -13.78 5.33 7.16
N VAL A 74 -14.87 4.73 6.65
CA VAL A 74 -15.12 3.29 6.82
C VAL A 74 -14.05 2.45 6.09
N PRO A 75 -13.75 2.67 4.79
CA PRO A 75 -12.66 1.96 4.13
C PRO A 75 -11.30 2.20 4.80
N ALA A 76 -11.03 3.43 5.26
CA ALA A 76 -9.79 3.74 5.96
C ALA A 76 -9.63 2.94 7.26
N VAL A 77 -10.70 2.83 8.06
CA VAL A 77 -10.71 2.01 9.29
C VAL A 77 -10.52 0.52 8.97
N ILE A 78 -11.16 0.02 7.91
CA ILE A 78 -11.00 -1.38 7.46
C ILE A 78 -9.54 -1.67 7.08
N VAL A 79 -8.93 -0.80 6.27
CA VAL A 79 -7.51 -0.89 5.88
C VAL A 79 -6.59 -0.84 7.11
N TYR A 80 -6.85 0.09 8.02
CA TYR A 80 -6.08 0.21 9.26
C TYR A 80 -6.18 -1.05 10.12
N ALA A 81 -7.40 -1.53 10.37
CA ALA A 81 -7.65 -2.74 11.15
C ALA A 81 -7.01 -3.97 10.50
N PHE A 82 -7.08 -4.08 9.17
CA PHE A 82 -6.45 -5.17 8.42
C PHE A 82 -4.93 -5.18 8.61
N ASN A 83 -4.26 -4.04 8.45
CA ASN A 83 -2.81 -3.94 8.66
C ASN A 83 -2.44 -4.22 10.12
N TYR A 84 -3.21 -3.67 11.07
CA TYR A 84 -2.99 -3.92 12.48
C TYR A 84 -3.07 -5.42 12.80
N LEU A 85 -4.11 -6.12 12.34
CA LEU A 85 -4.31 -7.54 12.63
C LEU A 85 -3.32 -8.47 11.93
N THR A 86 -2.80 -8.08 10.76
CA THR A 86 -1.93 -8.92 9.94
C THR A 86 -0.45 -8.69 10.21
N ILE A 87 -0.04 -7.44 10.44
CA ILE A 87 1.35 -7.02 10.63
C ILE A 87 1.65 -6.83 12.13
N HIS A 88 0.95 -5.91 12.81
CA HIS A 88 1.34 -5.52 14.17
C HIS A 88 0.86 -6.50 15.25
N TYR A 89 -0.30 -7.13 15.07
CA TYR A 89 -0.88 -8.01 16.06
C TYR A 89 -0.15 -9.36 16.10
N LYS A 90 0.42 -9.68 17.27
CA LYS A 90 1.14 -10.93 17.56
C LYS A 90 2.38 -11.18 16.68
N ASP A 91 2.91 -10.16 16.01
CA ASP A 91 4.16 -10.23 15.25
C ASP A 91 4.23 -11.40 14.24
N ARG A 92 3.07 -11.81 13.70
CA ARG A 92 2.97 -13.04 12.89
C ARG A 92 3.81 -12.99 11.62
N TRP A 93 4.03 -11.80 11.07
CA TRP A 93 4.91 -11.62 9.91
C TRP A 93 6.38 -11.96 10.23
N LYS A 94 6.84 -11.77 11.48
CA LYS A 94 8.24 -12.04 11.88
C LYS A 94 8.59 -13.53 11.78
N GLN A 95 7.61 -14.42 11.92
CA GLN A 95 7.81 -15.86 11.72
C GLN A 95 8.30 -16.19 10.30
N TYR A 96 7.91 -15.38 9.31
CA TYR A 96 8.32 -15.54 7.92
C TYR A 96 9.66 -14.85 7.61
N ASN A 97 10.17 -13.97 8.48
CA ASN A 97 11.44 -13.27 8.25
C ASN A 97 12.61 -14.23 8.11
N THR A 98 12.70 -15.23 8.98
CA THR A 98 13.77 -16.25 8.91
C THR A 98 13.71 -17.00 7.59
N GLU A 99 12.49 -17.32 7.11
CA GLU A 99 12.30 -17.98 5.84
C GLU A 99 12.75 -17.10 4.66
N PHE A 100 12.33 -15.83 4.65
CA PHE A 100 12.66 -14.89 3.57
C PHE A 100 14.13 -14.48 3.56
N ALA A 101 14.77 -14.41 4.73
CA ALA A 101 16.20 -14.17 4.86
C ALA A 101 17.02 -15.29 4.21
N ASN A 102 16.53 -16.53 4.26
CA ASN A 102 17.18 -17.70 3.70
C ASN A 102 16.95 -17.88 2.17
N TYR A 103 16.23 -16.97 1.52
CA TYR A 103 16.06 -17.03 0.07
C TYR A 103 17.38 -16.83 -0.67
N SER A 104 17.59 -17.59 -1.75
CA SER A 104 18.76 -17.44 -2.61
C SER A 104 18.87 -16.02 -3.19
N LYS A 105 20.11 -15.56 -3.44
CA LYS A 105 20.37 -14.21 -3.99
C LYS A 105 19.53 -13.91 -5.25
N LYS A 106 19.38 -14.90 -6.14
CA LYS A 106 18.56 -14.78 -7.36
C LYS A 106 17.08 -14.57 -7.01
N LYS A 107 16.52 -15.38 -6.10
CA LYS A 107 15.11 -15.27 -5.68
C LYS A 107 14.82 -13.93 -5.01
N ASN A 108 15.72 -13.48 -4.13
CA ASN A 108 15.59 -12.18 -3.47
C ASN A 108 15.69 -11.01 -4.45
N ARG A 109 16.56 -11.08 -5.46
CA ARG A 109 16.66 -10.04 -6.50
C ARG A 109 15.39 -9.94 -7.34
N ILE A 110 14.88 -11.08 -7.82
CA ILE A 110 13.64 -11.12 -8.62
C ILE A 110 12.46 -10.61 -7.79
N GLY A 111 12.29 -11.14 -6.58
CA GLY A 111 11.20 -10.70 -5.71
C GLY A 111 11.29 -9.22 -5.33
N GLY A 112 12.51 -8.67 -5.20
CA GLY A 112 12.71 -7.24 -4.99
C GLY A 112 12.21 -6.39 -6.16
N TRP A 113 12.54 -6.78 -7.40
CA TRP A 113 12.04 -6.10 -8.60
C TRP A 113 10.53 -6.20 -8.76
N ILE A 114 9.93 -7.35 -8.39
CA ILE A 114 8.47 -7.52 -8.40
C ILE A 114 7.81 -6.54 -7.42
N VAL A 115 8.30 -6.47 -6.18
CA VAL A 115 7.75 -5.55 -5.17
C VAL A 115 7.89 -4.09 -5.64
N PHE A 116 9.05 -3.71 -6.18
CA PHE A 116 9.26 -2.38 -6.73
C PHE A 116 8.30 -2.07 -7.88
N GLY A 117 8.11 -3.01 -8.81
CA GLY A 117 7.18 -2.85 -9.93
C GLY A 117 5.72 -2.68 -9.49
N ILE A 118 5.28 -3.43 -8.47
CA ILE A 118 3.94 -3.28 -7.90
C ILE A 118 3.75 -1.89 -7.27
N ILE A 119 4.74 -1.42 -6.50
CA ILE A 119 4.69 -0.08 -5.89
C ILE A 119 4.59 1.00 -6.97
N LEU A 120 5.42 0.90 -8.01
CA LEU A 120 5.41 1.83 -9.14
C LEU A 120 4.05 1.79 -9.85
N LEU A 121 3.50 0.60 -10.08
CA LEU A 121 2.17 0.44 -10.69
C LEU A 121 1.07 1.10 -9.86
N ILE A 122 1.06 0.95 -8.54
CA ILE A 122 0.08 1.61 -7.66
C ILE A 122 0.20 3.14 -7.76
N ILE A 123 1.42 3.67 -7.71
CA ILE A 123 1.65 5.12 -7.80
C ILE A 123 1.24 5.67 -9.17
N SER A 124 1.67 5.02 -10.24
CA SER A 124 1.30 5.43 -11.61
C SER A 124 -0.20 5.31 -11.84
N ASN A 125 -0.86 4.28 -11.29
CA ASN A 125 -2.30 4.12 -11.35
C ASN A 125 -3.04 5.26 -10.64
N LEU A 126 -2.56 5.65 -9.45
CA LEU A 126 -3.11 6.81 -8.73
C LEU A 126 -2.97 8.10 -9.53
N ILE A 127 -1.77 8.40 -10.04
CA ILE A 127 -1.53 9.59 -10.88
C ILE A 127 -2.47 9.59 -12.09
N PHE A 128 -2.58 8.45 -12.78
CA PHE A 128 -3.46 8.31 -13.93
C PHE A 128 -4.94 8.49 -13.56
N SER A 129 -5.37 8.01 -12.39
CA SER A 129 -6.75 8.20 -11.92
C SER A 129 -7.10 9.69 -11.72
N PHE A 130 -6.15 10.47 -11.19
CA PHE A 130 -6.32 11.93 -11.05
C PHE A 130 -6.29 12.65 -12.39
N TYR A 131 -5.43 12.20 -13.31
CA TYR A 131 -5.40 12.72 -14.68
C TYR A 131 -6.79 12.59 -15.35
N LEU A 132 -7.40 11.39 -15.28
CA LEU A 132 -8.74 11.17 -15.83
C LEU A 132 -9.81 12.05 -15.15
N MET A 133 -9.71 12.26 -13.84
CA MET A 133 -10.62 13.21 -13.16
C MET A 133 -10.45 14.64 -13.67
N GLY A 134 -9.21 15.06 -13.98
CA GLY A 134 -8.93 16.39 -14.51
C GLY A 134 -9.45 16.64 -15.93
N GLU A 135 -9.58 15.59 -16.75
CA GLU A 135 -10.12 15.69 -18.12
C GLU A 135 -11.65 15.82 -18.18
N VAL A 136 -12.37 15.45 -17.12
CA VAL A 136 -13.83 15.52 -17.10
C VAL A 136 -14.28 16.96 -16.86
N ASP A 137 -15.16 17.45 -17.75
CA ASP A 137 -15.86 18.72 -17.58
C ASP A 137 -16.99 18.58 -16.54
N TRP A 138 -16.63 18.73 -15.26
CA TRP A 138 -17.56 18.58 -14.13
C TRP A 138 -18.66 19.63 -14.08
N SER A 139 -18.54 20.74 -14.83
CA SER A 139 -19.58 21.78 -14.89
C SER A 139 -20.90 21.25 -15.47
N LYS A 140 -20.84 20.17 -16.26
CA LYS A 140 -22.00 19.50 -16.86
C LYS A 140 -22.74 18.56 -15.91
N TYR A 141 -22.17 18.27 -14.74
CA TYR A 141 -22.65 17.26 -13.80
C TYR A 141 -22.77 17.80 -12.36
N ARG A 142 -22.86 19.12 -12.23
CA ARG A 142 -23.18 19.83 -10.99
C ARG A 142 -24.61 20.35 -11.04
#